data_AF-A0A951YD40-F1
#
_entry.id   AF-A0A951YD40-F1
#
_cell.length_a   1.000
_cell.length_b   1.000
_cell.length_c   1.000
_cell.angle_alpha   90.00
_cell.angle_beta   90.00
_cell.angle_gamma   90.00
#
_symmetry.space_group_name_H-M   'P 1'
#
loop_
_entity.id
_entity.type
_entity.pdbx_description
1 polymer ?
#
loop_
_entity_poly.entity_id
_entity_poly.type
_entity_poly.pdbx_seq_one_letter_code
_entity_poly.pdbx_strand_id
1 'polypeptide(L)'
;MGTEADVTPEDLELLGDKDQDMDGGDDETTGNAKVDDTDADGDKLNDADDLDVPGSELDDDNEDIGEEDEENNYYSQSDNGDKD
;
A
#
# COMPACT_ATOMS: atom_id res chain seq x y z
N MET A 1 -1.98 6.86 46.21
CA MET A 1 -0.55 7.11 45.98
C MET A 1 -0.01 5.89 45.28
N GLY A 2 0.78 6.07 44.23
CA GLY A 2 1.29 4.97 43.42
C GLY A 2 2.30 4.09 44.17
N THR A 3 2.48 2.86 43.69
CA THR A 3 3.42 1.88 44.25
C THR A 3 4.71 1.83 43.44
N GLU A 4 5.73 1.16 43.97
CA GLU A 4 6.99 0.90 43.23
C GLU A 4 6.81 0.00 41.99
N ALA A 5 5.62 -0.59 41.81
CA ALA A 5 5.25 -1.31 40.60
C ALA A 5 4.66 -0.38 39.52
N ASP A 6 4.41 0.89 39.83
CA ASP A 6 3.81 1.84 38.89
C ASP A 6 4.92 2.36 37.98
N VAL A 7 4.84 1.98 36.70
CA VAL A 7 5.75 2.46 35.64
C VAL A 7 5.52 3.95 35.39
N THR A 8 6.61 4.72 35.37
CA THR A 8 6.57 6.13 34.99
C THR A 8 6.57 6.27 33.45
N PRO A 9 6.18 7.43 32.90
CA PRO A 9 6.32 7.70 31.47
C PRO A 9 7.76 7.58 30.98
N GLU A 10 8.74 7.94 31.81
CA GLU A 10 10.17 7.81 31.51
C GLU A 10 10.60 6.33 31.47
N ASP A 11 10.07 5.49 32.37
CA ASP A 11 10.31 4.04 32.32
C ASP A 11 9.71 3.41 31.06
N LEU A 12 8.54 3.90 30.62
CA LEU A 12 7.91 3.44 29.38
C LEU A 12 8.74 3.80 28.14
N GLU A 13 9.31 5.00 28.12
CA GLU A 13 10.21 5.43 27.03
C GLU A 13 11.51 4.62 27.02
N LEU A 14 12.05 4.29 28.20
CA LEU A 14 13.23 3.42 28.34
C LEU A 14 12.95 1.96 27.97
N LEU A 15 11.71 1.48 28.16
CA LEU A 15 11.31 0.11 27.83
C LEU A 15 11.25 -0.12 26.31
N GLY A 16 11.02 0.94 25.53
CA GLY A 16 11.01 0.89 24.08
C GLY A 16 9.70 0.37 23.49
N ASP A 17 9.75 -0.04 22.21
CA ASP A 17 8.59 -0.59 21.53
C ASP A 17 8.27 -1.99 22.07
N LYS A 18 6.98 -2.27 22.27
CA LYS A 18 6.52 -3.59 22.72
C LYS A 18 6.77 -4.67 21.66
N ASP A 19 6.83 -4.27 20.39
CA ASP A 19 7.02 -5.14 19.21
C ASP A 19 8.52 -5.30 18.87
N GLN A 20 9.40 -5.08 19.85
CA GLN A 20 10.86 -5.28 19.73
C GLN A 20 11.38 -6.12 20.91
N ASP A 21 10.58 -7.06 21.39
CA ASP A 21 10.91 -7.88 22.57
C ASP A 21 11.89 -9.03 22.27
N MET A 22 12.27 -9.21 21.00
CA MET A 22 13.20 -10.24 20.53
C MET A 22 12.73 -11.66 20.86
N ASP A 23 11.42 -11.91 20.80
CA ASP A 23 10.82 -13.23 20.93
C ASP A 23 11.00 -14.10 19.67
N GLY A 24 11.39 -13.47 18.55
CA GLY A 24 11.67 -14.14 17.27
C GLY A 24 10.43 -14.38 16.42
N GLY A 25 9.37 -13.61 16.65
CA GLY A 25 8.18 -13.47 15.85
C GLY A 25 8.35 -12.73 14.52
N ASP A 26 7.21 -12.41 13.92
CA ASP A 26 7.16 -11.79 12.60
C ASP A 26 7.52 -10.30 12.66
N ASP A 27 7.34 -9.66 13.80
CA ASP A 27 7.67 -8.25 14.05
C ASP A 27 9.18 -8.00 14.07
N GLU A 28 10.01 -8.94 14.52
CA GLU A 28 11.46 -8.79 14.39
C GLU A 28 11.96 -9.04 12.97
N THR A 29 11.23 -9.84 12.20
CA THR A 29 11.59 -10.10 10.80
C THR A 29 11.08 -9.02 9.85
N THR A 30 9.95 -8.40 10.18
CA THR A 30 9.19 -7.55 9.25
C THR A 30 8.96 -6.12 9.76
N GLY A 31 9.04 -5.86 11.07
CA GLY A 31 8.74 -4.55 11.67
C GLY A 31 9.64 -3.40 11.19
N ASN A 32 10.84 -3.73 10.69
CA ASN A 32 11.77 -2.77 10.08
C ASN A 32 11.86 -2.86 8.56
N ALA A 33 11.09 -3.76 7.93
CA ALA A 33 11.04 -3.90 6.48
C ALA A 33 10.19 -2.76 5.88
N LYS A 34 10.72 -1.55 5.89
CA LYS A 34 10.18 -0.48 5.04
C LYS A 34 10.48 -0.87 3.59
N VAL A 35 9.43 -1.22 2.86
CA VAL A 35 9.52 -1.33 1.40
C VAL A 35 9.78 0.06 0.84
N ASP A 36 10.72 0.16 -0.09
CA ASP A 36 10.98 1.40 -0.83
C ASP A 36 9.77 1.68 -1.72
N ASP A 37 9.13 2.83 -1.48
CA ASP A 37 7.99 3.31 -2.26
C ASP A 37 8.40 4.41 -3.26
N THR A 38 9.70 4.58 -3.47
CA THR A 38 10.27 5.56 -4.40
C THR A 38 11.09 4.92 -5.51
N ASP A 39 11.21 5.61 -6.65
CA ASP A 39 12.06 5.20 -7.76
C ASP A 39 13.51 5.68 -7.59
N ALA A 40 14.33 5.51 -8.64
CA ALA A 40 15.76 5.90 -8.61
C ALA A 40 15.99 7.42 -8.50
N ASP A 41 15.00 8.23 -8.88
CA ASP A 41 15.03 9.68 -8.81
C ASP A 41 14.38 10.20 -7.51
N GLY A 42 13.75 9.31 -6.74
CA GLY A 42 13.10 9.59 -5.46
C GLY A 42 11.63 9.98 -5.60
N ASP A 43 11.06 9.82 -6.80
CA ASP A 43 9.65 10.05 -7.06
C ASP A 43 8.84 8.85 -6.60
N LYS A 44 7.57 9.06 -6.23
CA LYS A 44 6.74 7.99 -5.72
C LYS A 44 6.50 6.94 -6.81
N LEU A 45 6.88 5.70 -6.53
CA LEU A 45 6.66 4.59 -7.44
C LEU A 45 5.15 4.37 -7.58
N ASN A 46 4.55 4.77 -8.72
CA ASN A 46 3.13 4.70 -9.08
C ASN A 46 2.30 6.00 -9.01
N ASP A 47 2.89 7.19 -9.10
CA ASP A 47 2.10 8.41 -9.32
C ASP A 47 1.33 8.28 -10.66
N ALA A 48 0.02 8.08 -10.52
CA ALA A 48 -0.82 7.35 -11.46
C ALA A 48 -1.41 8.20 -12.59
N ASP A 49 -1.04 9.48 -12.70
CA ASP A 49 -1.60 10.39 -13.69
C ASP A 49 -0.79 10.42 -15.00
N ASP A 50 0.48 10.00 -14.98
CA ASP A 50 1.40 10.03 -16.13
C ASP A 50 1.77 8.61 -16.63
N LEU A 51 1.07 7.57 -16.17
CA LEU A 51 1.21 6.25 -16.75
C LEU A 51 0.64 6.29 -18.17
N ASP A 52 1.50 6.18 -19.19
CA ASP A 52 1.10 6.00 -20.59
C ASP A 52 0.35 4.66 -20.75
N VAL A 53 -0.92 4.61 -20.35
CA VAL A 53 -1.80 3.46 -20.51
C VAL A 53 -2.24 3.43 -21.98
N PRO A 54 -1.84 2.41 -22.76
CA PRO A 54 -2.28 2.32 -24.15
C PRO A 54 -3.80 2.24 -24.21
N GLY A 55 -4.41 3.11 -25.00
CA GLY A 55 -5.88 3.18 -25.10
C GLY A 55 -6.53 4.23 -24.20
N SER A 56 -5.80 4.86 -23.27
CA SER A 56 -6.39 5.86 -22.37
C SER A 56 -6.86 7.14 -23.03
N GLU A 57 -6.52 7.34 -24.30
CA GLU A 57 -7.08 8.40 -25.14
C GLU A 57 -8.54 8.16 -25.55
N LEU A 58 -9.04 6.93 -25.35
CA LEU A 58 -10.43 6.53 -25.58
C LEU A 58 -11.26 6.53 -24.29
N ASP A 59 -10.60 6.63 -23.13
CA ASP A 59 -11.23 6.71 -21.81
C ASP A 59 -12.07 8.01 -21.72
N ASP A 60 -13.36 7.87 -21.42
CA ASP A 60 -14.29 8.99 -21.28
C ASP A 60 -15.21 8.84 -20.05
N ASP A 61 -16.06 9.84 -19.80
CA ASP A 61 -16.96 9.86 -18.63
C ASP A 61 -17.89 8.62 -18.53
N ASN A 62 -18.10 7.88 -19.63
CA ASN A 62 -18.92 6.67 -19.66
C ASN A 62 -18.16 5.43 -19.17
N GLU A 63 -16.82 5.42 -19.20
CA GLU A 63 -16.00 4.32 -18.67
C GLU A 63 -16.15 4.23 -17.15
N ASP A 64 -16.10 5.38 -16.47
CA ASP A 64 -16.27 5.51 -15.02
C ASP A 64 -17.59 4.90 -14.50
N ILE A 65 -18.62 4.87 -15.35
CA ILE A 65 -19.94 4.31 -15.03
C ILE A 65 -20.19 2.93 -15.68
N GLY A 66 -19.22 2.40 -16.43
CA GLY A 66 -19.30 1.11 -17.13
C GLY A 66 -20.30 1.10 -18.29
N GLU A 67 -20.57 2.25 -18.92
CA GLU A 67 -21.48 2.37 -20.08
C GLU A 67 -20.75 2.22 -21.43
N GLU A 68 -19.42 2.31 -21.46
CA GLU A 68 -18.58 2.05 -22.63
C GLU A 68 -18.64 0.57 -23.05
N ASP A 69 -18.62 0.30 -24.36
CA ASP A 69 -18.40 -1.06 -24.89
C ASP A 69 -16.89 -1.33 -24.98
N GLU A 70 -16.28 -1.55 -23.81
CA GLU A 70 -14.83 -1.73 -23.63
C GLU A 70 -14.25 -2.83 -24.53
N GLU A 71 -15.04 -3.84 -24.90
CA GLU A 71 -14.64 -4.94 -25.81
C GLU A 71 -14.27 -4.45 -27.23
N ASN A 72 -14.68 -3.25 -27.63
CA ASN A 72 -14.31 -2.67 -28.92
C ASN A 72 -13.01 -1.84 -28.84
N ASN A 73 -12.46 -1.63 -27.64
CA ASN A 73 -11.19 -0.94 -27.44
C ASN A 73 -10.04 -1.96 -27.55
N TYR A 74 -9.15 -1.77 -28.53
CA TYR A 74 -8.07 -2.73 -28.85
C TYR A 74 -7.11 -3.03 -27.68
N TYR A 75 -6.98 -2.07 -26.76
CA TYR A 75 -6.13 -2.17 -25.58
C TYR A 75 -6.88 -2.56 -24.31
N SER A 76 -8.22 -2.59 -24.36
CA SER A 76 -9.02 -3.09 -23.24
C SER A 76 -8.88 -4.60 -23.15
N GLN A 77 -8.68 -5.09 -21.94
CA GLN A 77 -8.81 -6.51 -21.69
C GLN A 77 -10.29 -6.79 -21.46
N SER A 78 -10.94 -7.47 -22.42
CA SER A 78 -12.24 -8.10 -22.23
C SER A 78 -12.34 -8.70 -20.82
N ASP A 79 -13.43 -8.41 -20.09
CA ASP A 79 -13.77 -9.12 -18.85
C ASP A 79 -14.21 -10.56 -19.18
N ASN A 80 -13.27 -11.37 -19.65
CA ASN A 80 -13.43 -12.81 -19.81
C ASN A 80 -12.61 -13.50 -18.72
N GLY A 81 -13.02 -13.30 -17.47
CA GLY A 81 -12.30 -13.80 -16.29
C GLY A 81 -13.13 -14.64 -15.31
N ASP A 82 -14.18 -14.09 -14.71
CA ASP A 82 -14.87 -14.77 -13.60
C ASP A 82 -16.13 -15.51 -14.06
N LYS A 83 -15.90 -16.72 -14.58
CA LYS A 83 -16.94 -17.77 -14.60
C LYS A 83 -16.70 -18.73 -13.43
N ASP A 84 -17.62 -18.64 -12.47
CA ASP A 84 -18.01 -19.61 -11.43
C ASP A 84 -17.06 -19.88 -10.23
#